data_AF-A0A0L0CCF0-F1
#
_entry.id   AF-A0A0L0CCF0-F1
#
_cell.length_a   1.000
_cell.length_b   1.000
_cell.length_c   1.000
_cell.angle_alpha   90.00
_cell.angle_beta   90.00
_cell.angle_gamma   90.00
#
_symmetry.space_group_name_H-M   'P 1'
#
loop_
_entity.id
_entity.type
_entity.pdbx_description
1 polymer ?
#
loop_
_entity_poly.entity_id
_entity_poly.type
_entity_poly.pdbx_seq_one_letter_code
_entity_poly.pdbx_strand_id
1 'polypeptide(L)'
;MDNLNLNNADEQLTNDKLQHKSFSATSTTSSLSPSIPHTFSMTNLNEYEICAGTTTTNDTTMCNQDGQQNVIGGTDDVISRNTYTHTNSNGQTVDGNAIKHSSNKNYININNSSSDNISDSKTPIKDFYKDATILITGGTGFVGKVLIQKLLRAFEVRKIYMLIRCKDNMTVEQRLEQYFNESIFDTLRAENSNLFDKVHPIRANFSAFDLDIAAKDRELLCNEVTIVFNVVASVKFNEKIGDAIDINVLGTKKILDLAMEMKNLKSFVHISTLYCNCNLKKIQEKVYENEIGYEKIMQIFRIFDDETLEKFRPCLIGEMPNTYTMTKKCAENLVNHRAFYLPAGIFRPPIVMSTYKDPIPGWTDNLYGPSGLCTWSARGLVRCIYGNSKCKANMVPADYCVNAMISSAWDVARRYKAAAQESKVRHEIPVYNYIFDKNNLTWGQYMQLSRKGFHEPFDKALCFSYIIIPWKPLHYAASIFLHHIPAYVLDLIAMATGQKCIYIKAYSKITKIIYMMSWFGLKEWMFSNQNIAELDALMTDEEKKVLQFNTNTINWHEYFRSYLSGIRKYFFKDTENDLSKRKTFYRRWLFIHNLLKTSFGVTLIMCLLRIYYKLFKIIPKITL
;
A
#
# COMPACT_ATOMS: atom_id res chain seq x y z
N MET A 1 21.71 -31.02 -2.74
CA MET A 1 20.51 -30.84 -1.89
C MET A 1 20.69 -29.58 -1.04
N ASP A 2 19.72 -29.32 -0.17
CA ASP A 2 19.68 -28.31 0.89
C ASP A 2 19.34 -26.84 0.54
N ASN A 3 18.36 -26.37 1.32
CA ASN A 3 17.75 -25.05 1.43
C ASN A 3 17.45 -24.29 0.13
N LEU A 4 16.39 -24.75 -0.54
CA LEU A 4 15.44 -23.83 -1.20
C LEU A 4 14.53 -23.22 -0.11
N ASN A 5 14.99 -22.15 0.54
CA ASN A 5 14.21 -21.42 1.56
C ASN A 5 13.06 -20.61 0.93
N LEU A 6 12.04 -21.33 0.45
CA LEU A 6 10.73 -20.81 0.10
C LEU A 6 9.84 -20.59 1.33
N ASN A 7 10.28 -21.06 2.51
CA ASN A 7 9.57 -20.89 3.77
C ASN A 7 9.97 -19.63 4.55
N ASN A 8 11.16 -19.04 4.35
CA ASN A 8 11.65 -17.93 5.19
C ASN A 8 10.76 -16.67 5.26
N ALA A 9 9.78 -16.49 4.37
CA ALA A 9 8.78 -15.43 4.47
C ALA A 9 7.66 -15.72 5.51
N ASP A 10 7.44 -17.00 5.84
CA ASP A 10 6.46 -17.49 6.82
C ASP A 10 7.13 -18.16 8.04
N GLU A 11 8.34 -18.73 7.94
CA GLU A 11 8.98 -19.49 9.04
C GLU A 11 9.46 -18.62 10.22
N GLN A 12 9.78 -17.35 9.95
CA GLN A 12 9.93 -16.33 11.00
C GLN A 12 8.59 -15.91 11.66
N LEU A 13 7.48 -16.51 11.24
CA LEU A 13 6.10 -16.23 11.64
C LEU A 13 5.34 -17.49 12.13
N THR A 14 5.82 -18.71 11.86
CA THR A 14 5.22 -19.97 12.36
C THR A 14 5.81 -20.46 13.68
N ASN A 15 7.06 -20.12 14.02
CA ASN A 15 7.62 -20.49 15.34
C ASN A 15 6.88 -19.79 16.50
N ASP A 16 6.25 -18.64 16.26
CA ASP A 16 5.38 -17.94 17.22
C ASP A 16 3.98 -18.60 17.40
N LYS A 17 3.68 -19.74 16.75
CA LYS A 17 2.32 -20.37 16.78
C LYS A 17 2.24 -21.84 17.20
N LEU A 18 3.33 -22.49 17.60
CA LEU A 18 3.34 -23.93 17.92
C LEU A 18 3.57 -24.31 19.40
N GLN A 19 3.57 -23.35 20.33
CA GLN A 19 3.64 -23.64 21.79
C GLN A 19 2.33 -23.44 22.58
N HIS A 20 1.24 -22.98 21.94
CA HIS A 20 -0.08 -22.93 22.60
C HIS A 20 -0.91 -24.19 22.33
N LYS A 21 -0.51 -25.33 22.91
CA LYS A 21 -1.42 -26.47 23.18
C LYS A 21 -0.81 -27.54 24.09
N SER A 22 -0.65 -27.22 25.38
CA SER A 22 -0.51 -28.24 26.44
C SER A 22 -0.82 -27.66 27.81
N PHE A 23 -2.06 -27.83 28.29
CA PHE A 23 -2.31 -27.95 29.73
C PHE A 23 -3.33 -29.06 29.94
N SER A 24 -2.92 -30.07 30.70
CA SER A 24 -3.70 -31.24 31.08
C SER A 24 -4.66 -30.89 32.21
N ALA A 25 -5.87 -31.46 32.17
CA ALA A 25 -6.77 -31.43 33.31
C ALA A 25 -6.21 -32.31 34.45
N THR A 26 -6.29 -31.80 35.68
CA THR A 26 -6.24 -32.61 36.90
C THR A 26 -7.46 -32.27 37.74
N SER A 27 -8.26 -33.31 38.01
CA SER A 27 -9.50 -33.25 38.78
C SER A 27 -9.23 -33.35 40.28
N THR A 28 -9.92 -32.52 41.06
CA THR A 28 -10.24 -32.84 42.47
C THR A 28 -11.67 -32.41 42.78
N THR A 29 -12.46 -33.37 43.26
CA THR A 29 -13.86 -33.23 43.63
C THR A 29 -14.03 -32.88 45.10
N SER A 30 -14.95 -31.96 45.43
CA SER A 30 -15.69 -32.02 46.70
C SER A 30 -17.01 -31.26 46.61
N SER A 31 -18.09 -31.92 47.02
CA SER A 31 -19.48 -31.45 47.04
C SER A 31 -19.78 -30.45 48.15
N LEU A 32 -20.79 -29.59 47.95
CA LEU A 32 -21.93 -29.40 48.88
C LEU A 32 -23.00 -28.47 48.27
N SER A 33 -24.27 -28.89 48.37
CA SER A 33 -25.51 -28.14 48.11
C SER A 33 -26.19 -27.79 49.47
N PRO A 34 -27.32 -27.05 49.59
CA PRO A 34 -28.33 -26.55 48.62
C PRO A 34 -28.33 -24.98 48.51
N SER A 35 -29.37 -24.20 48.14
CA SER A 35 -30.82 -24.39 47.95
C SER A 35 -31.52 -23.43 46.95
N ILE A 36 -32.80 -23.74 46.72
CA ILE A 36 -33.90 -23.12 45.92
C ILE A 36 -34.72 -22.16 46.84
N PRO A 37 -35.68 -21.26 46.41
CA PRO A 37 -36.30 -21.00 45.09
C PRO A 37 -36.35 -19.52 44.60
N HIS A 38 -36.69 -19.29 43.32
CA HIS A 38 -38.03 -18.78 42.92
C HIS A 38 -38.28 -18.85 41.40
N THR A 39 -39.48 -19.29 41.05
CA THR A 39 -40.01 -19.61 39.71
C THR A 39 -40.88 -18.50 39.14
N PHE A 40 -40.99 -18.38 37.81
CA PHE A 40 -42.30 -18.20 37.14
C PHE A 40 -42.31 -18.68 35.66
N SER A 41 -43.43 -19.27 35.24
CA SER A 41 -43.77 -19.82 33.90
C SER A 41 -44.06 -18.68 32.91
N MET A 42 -43.64 -18.65 31.63
CA MET A 42 -43.88 -19.56 30.48
C MET A 42 -45.34 -19.63 30.00
N THR A 43 -45.59 -19.17 28.75
CA THR A 43 -46.60 -19.68 27.80
C THR A 43 -46.25 -19.29 26.35
N ASN A 44 -46.61 -20.15 25.39
CA ASN A 44 -46.27 -20.06 23.95
C ASN A 44 -47.26 -19.19 23.15
N LEU A 45 -46.91 -18.87 21.90
CA LEU A 45 -47.74 -19.23 20.72
C LEU A 45 -46.96 -19.10 19.38
N ASN A 46 -47.39 -19.88 18.38
CA ASN A 46 -46.73 -20.13 17.09
C ASN A 46 -47.12 -19.07 16.01
N GLU A 47 -46.20 -18.70 15.10
CA GLU A 47 -46.15 -19.06 13.65
C GLU A 47 -47.03 -18.25 12.67
N TYR A 48 -46.46 -18.00 11.47
CA TYR A 48 -46.99 -17.65 10.12
C TYR A 48 -48.40 -16.99 9.99
N GLU A 49 -48.67 -16.05 9.08
CA GLU A 49 -48.31 -16.06 7.65
C GLU A 49 -48.50 -14.69 6.94
N ILE A 50 -48.11 -14.68 5.66
CA ILE A 50 -48.02 -13.63 4.62
C ILE A 50 -49.31 -12.82 4.34
N CYS A 51 -49.18 -11.49 4.15
CA CYS A 51 -49.76 -10.67 3.05
C CYS A 51 -49.18 -9.23 3.11
N ALA A 52 -48.58 -8.69 2.05
CA ALA A 52 -49.23 -8.07 0.88
C ALA A 52 -50.06 -6.83 1.27
N GLY A 53 -49.63 -5.64 0.82
CA GLY A 53 -50.17 -4.37 1.29
C GLY A 53 -51.06 -3.62 0.30
N THR A 54 -51.70 -2.57 0.80
CA THR A 54 -52.21 -1.42 0.04
C THR A 54 -52.40 -0.25 1.00
N THR A 55 -51.91 0.94 0.65
CA THR A 55 -52.13 2.16 1.44
C THR A 55 -53.00 3.11 0.63
N THR A 56 -54.26 3.29 1.05
CA THR A 56 -55.16 4.30 0.49
C THR A 56 -55.13 5.57 1.31
N THR A 57 -54.74 6.67 0.65
CA THR A 57 -55.31 8.02 0.73
C THR A 57 -55.97 8.50 2.03
N ASN A 58 -55.56 9.69 2.48
CA ASN A 58 -56.49 10.83 2.52
C ASN A 58 -55.73 12.16 2.50
N ASP A 59 -56.21 13.08 1.65
CA ASP A 59 -55.67 14.42 1.44
C ASP A 59 -56.17 15.43 2.50
N THR A 60 -55.46 16.56 2.63
CA THR A 60 -56.13 17.85 2.87
C THR A 60 -55.36 18.98 2.17
N THR A 61 -56.12 19.88 1.54
CA THR A 61 -55.70 20.75 0.42
C THR A 61 -55.56 22.22 0.82
N MET A 62 -54.61 22.94 0.22
CA MET A 62 -54.75 24.31 -0.34
C MET A 62 -53.66 24.48 -1.43
N CYS A 63 -53.95 24.65 -2.72
CA CYS A 63 -54.41 25.88 -3.43
C CYS A 63 -53.41 27.06 -3.39
N ASN A 64 -53.03 27.72 -4.52
CA ASN A 64 -53.28 27.41 -5.94
C ASN A 64 -52.44 28.30 -6.90
N GLN A 65 -52.39 27.94 -8.20
CA GLN A 65 -52.09 28.80 -9.40
C GLN A 65 -50.65 29.32 -9.64
N ASP A 66 -50.13 29.50 -10.87
CA ASP A 66 -50.44 29.08 -12.26
C ASP A 66 -49.12 29.28 -13.08
N GLY A 67 -48.80 28.69 -14.24
CA GLY A 67 -49.45 27.68 -15.10
C GLY A 67 -48.70 27.53 -16.46
N GLN A 68 -49.14 26.56 -17.28
CA GLN A 68 -48.78 26.29 -18.70
C GLN A 68 -47.52 25.47 -19.07
N GLN A 69 -47.55 24.91 -20.29
CA GLN A 69 -47.13 23.53 -20.62
C GLN A 69 -46.09 23.39 -21.75
N ASN A 70 -45.41 22.23 -21.71
CA ASN A 70 -44.77 21.44 -22.79
C ASN A 70 -44.98 21.87 -24.27
N VAL A 71 -43.94 21.67 -25.10
CA VAL A 71 -43.90 20.62 -26.16
C VAL A 71 -42.45 20.39 -26.65
N ILE A 72 -42.23 19.21 -27.23
CA ILE A 72 -40.97 18.58 -27.66
C ILE A 72 -40.31 19.27 -28.88
N GLY A 73 -38.98 19.31 -28.91
CA GLY A 73 -38.19 19.52 -30.13
C GLY A 73 -36.69 19.53 -29.81
N GLY A 74 -35.87 18.79 -30.56
CA GLY A 74 -34.42 18.83 -30.40
C GLY A 74 -33.72 18.88 -31.75
N THR A 75 -32.61 19.60 -31.82
CA THR A 75 -31.48 19.40 -32.75
C THR A 75 -30.33 20.36 -32.40
N ASP A 76 -29.10 19.85 -32.46
CA ASP A 76 -27.85 20.48 -32.91
C ASP A 76 -27.61 21.99 -32.65
N ASP A 77 -26.81 22.29 -31.62
CA ASP A 77 -26.24 23.63 -31.42
C ASP A 77 -25.05 23.90 -32.36
N VAL A 78 -25.19 24.94 -33.18
CA VAL A 78 -24.23 25.36 -34.21
C VAL A 78 -23.14 26.26 -33.62
N ILE A 79 -21.87 25.93 -33.91
CA ILE A 79 -20.73 26.79 -33.54
C ILE A 79 -20.68 28.02 -34.45
N SER A 80 -21.02 29.19 -33.90
CA SER A 80 -20.78 30.48 -34.55
C SER A 80 -19.31 30.92 -34.41
N ARG A 81 -18.67 31.24 -35.54
CA ARG A 81 -17.30 31.78 -35.60
C ARG A 81 -17.34 33.26 -35.95
N ASN A 82 -16.83 34.11 -35.07
CA ASN A 82 -16.48 35.49 -35.40
C ASN A 82 -14.96 35.59 -35.64
N THR A 83 -14.59 36.06 -36.83
CA THR A 83 -13.21 36.31 -37.24
C THR A 83 -12.87 37.78 -37.09
N TYR A 84 -11.70 38.09 -36.50
CA TYR A 84 -11.14 39.45 -36.48
C TYR A 84 -9.78 39.46 -37.17
N THR A 85 -9.61 40.35 -38.13
CA THR A 85 -8.33 40.59 -38.83
C THR A 85 -7.61 41.78 -38.20
N HIS A 86 -6.32 41.62 -37.93
CA HIS A 86 -5.43 42.72 -37.56
C HIS A 86 -4.24 42.75 -38.52
N THR A 87 -4.11 43.83 -39.28
CA THR A 87 -2.96 44.09 -40.15
C THR A 87 -1.85 44.78 -39.36
N ASN A 88 -0.61 44.28 -39.50
CA ASN A 88 0.60 44.96 -39.05
C ASN A 88 1.41 45.45 -40.25
N SER A 89 2.23 46.48 -40.03
CA SER A 89 2.80 47.38 -41.03
C SER A 89 3.85 46.81 -42.01
N ASN A 90 4.00 45.49 -42.12
CA ASN A 90 4.94 44.82 -43.04
C ASN A 90 4.30 43.72 -43.92
N GLY A 91 2.97 43.74 -44.11
CA GLY A 91 2.35 43.13 -45.30
C GLY A 91 2.45 41.61 -45.50
N GLN A 92 2.56 40.81 -44.44
CA GLN A 92 2.51 39.34 -44.51
C GLN A 92 1.46 38.74 -43.57
N THR A 93 0.60 37.88 -44.11
CA THR A 93 -0.41 37.09 -43.37
C THR A 93 0.14 35.71 -43.02
N VAL A 94 0.06 35.32 -41.75
CA VAL A 94 0.43 33.98 -41.26
C VAL A 94 -0.63 33.50 -40.28
N ASP A 95 -1.25 32.35 -40.56
CA ASP A 95 -2.22 31.71 -39.67
C ASP A 95 -1.53 31.02 -38.49
N GLY A 96 -2.02 31.28 -37.27
CA GLY A 96 -1.47 30.70 -36.04
C GLY A 96 -2.52 30.54 -34.94
N ASN A 97 -3.01 29.31 -34.75
CA ASN A 97 -3.92 28.99 -33.65
C ASN A 97 -3.19 28.97 -32.30
N ALA A 98 -3.47 29.95 -31.43
CA ALA A 98 -2.98 29.98 -30.06
C ALA A 98 -4.13 30.21 -29.06
N ILE A 99 -4.47 29.17 -28.28
CA ILE A 99 -5.48 29.25 -27.22
C ILE A 99 -4.88 29.94 -25.99
N LYS A 100 -5.24 31.21 -25.76
CA LYS A 100 -4.98 31.90 -24.49
C LYS A 100 -6.16 31.70 -23.54
N HIS A 101 -5.96 30.93 -22.48
CA HIS A 101 -6.87 31.00 -21.32
C HIS A 101 -6.64 32.31 -20.58
N SER A 102 -7.62 33.22 -20.67
CA SER A 102 -7.68 34.38 -19.77
C SER A 102 -7.87 33.89 -18.33
N SER A 103 -7.01 34.36 -17.43
CA SER A 103 -7.16 34.17 -15.99
C SER A 103 -7.15 35.53 -15.32
N ASN A 104 -8.33 36.00 -14.89
CA ASN A 104 -8.47 37.23 -14.12
C ASN A 104 -7.76 37.09 -12.78
N LYS A 105 -6.56 37.66 -12.66
CA LYS A 105 -5.89 37.88 -11.38
C LYS A 105 -6.35 39.21 -10.79
N ASN A 106 -7.41 39.18 -9.98
CA ASN A 106 -7.71 40.29 -9.09
C ASN A 106 -6.68 40.30 -7.95
N TYR A 107 -5.66 41.15 -8.06
CA TYR A 107 -4.77 41.49 -6.95
C TYR A 107 -5.52 42.43 -6.00
N ILE A 108 -6.04 41.90 -4.89
CA ILE A 108 -6.48 42.73 -3.76
C ILE A 108 -5.23 43.13 -2.98
N ASN A 109 -4.95 44.43 -2.97
CA ASN A 109 -3.79 45.01 -2.34
C ASN A 109 -4.14 45.32 -0.87
N ILE A 110 -3.55 44.61 0.10
CA ILE A 110 -3.79 44.85 1.53
C ILE A 110 -2.48 45.33 2.16
N ASN A 111 -2.41 46.60 2.52
CA ASN A 111 -1.31 47.17 3.29
C ASN A 111 -1.72 47.39 4.76
N ASN A 112 -0.87 46.88 5.65
CA ASN A 112 -0.65 47.32 7.04
C ASN A 112 -1.83 47.37 8.04
N SER A 113 -1.90 46.34 8.89
CA SER A 113 -1.97 46.56 10.35
C SER A 113 -1.35 45.38 11.11
N SER A 114 -0.32 45.67 11.92
CA SER A 114 0.28 44.80 12.95
C SER A 114 0.55 43.34 12.56
N SER A 115 1.61 43.12 11.78
CA SER A 115 2.18 41.80 11.50
C SER A 115 3.16 41.36 12.61
N ASP A 116 2.77 40.38 13.43
CA ASP A 116 3.76 39.59 14.17
C ASP A 116 4.62 38.80 13.17
N ASN A 117 5.94 38.79 13.38
CA ASN A 117 6.91 38.33 12.38
C ASN A 117 6.81 36.82 12.08
N ILE A 118 6.04 36.45 11.06
CA ILE A 118 6.36 35.26 10.26
C ILE A 118 7.46 35.66 9.30
N SER A 119 8.71 35.36 9.65
CA SER A 119 9.80 35.39 8.68
C SER A 119 9.52 34.38 7.57
N ASP A 120 9.69 34.79 6.30
CA ASP A 120 9.83 33.85 5.17
C ASP A 120 11.07 32.99 5.38
N SER A 121 10.94 31.92 6.16
CA SER A 121 12.01 30.95 6.36
C SER A 121 12.33 30.28 5.03
N LYS A 122 13.63 30.11 4.77
CA LYS A 122 14.10 29.33 3.62
C LYS A 122 13.87 27.83 3.79
N THR A 123 13.57 27.38 5.01
CA THR A 123 13.39 25.95 5.36
C THR A 123 12.24 25.73 6.36
N PRO A 124 10.99 26.12 6.04
CA PRO A 124 9.84 26.04 6.96
C PRO A 124 9.52 24.62 7.47
N ILE A 125 9.78 23.58 6.69
CA ILE A 125 9.65 22.18 7.11
C ILE A 125 10.79 21.82 8.08
N LYS A 126 12.03 22.24 7.81
CA LYS A 126 13.15 21.99 8.74
C LYS A 126 12.89 22.64 10.09
N ASP A 127 12.41 23.88 10.10
CA ASP A 127 12.07 24.62 11.33
C ASP A 127 10.90 23.98 12.09
N PHE A 128 9.92 23.42 11.38
CA PHE A 128 8.80 22.70 12.00
C PHE A 128 9.24 21.44 12.76
N TYR A 129 10.28 20.75 12.29
CA TYR A 129 10.89 19.60 12.96
C TYR A 129 11.96 19.95 13.99
N LYS A 130 12.45 21.19 14.00
CA LYS A 130 13.43 21.64 14.99
C LYS A 130 12.84 21.54 16.40
N ASP A 131 13.58 20.88 17.28
CA ASP A 131 13.21 20.58 18.66
C ASP A 131 11.87 19.81 18.81
N ALA A 132 11.35 19.24 17.71
CA ALA A 132 10.11 18.49 17.73
C ALA A 132 10.26 17.17 18.48
N THR A 133 9.17 16.75 19.13
CA THR A 133 9.04 15.42 19.73
C THR A 133 8.00 14.63 18.97
N ILE A 134 8.41 13.46 18.47
CA ILE A 134 7.68 12.70 17.47
C ILE A 134 7.31 11.34 18.04
N LEU A 135 6.03 10.96 18.00
CA LEU A 135 5.59 9.59 18.23
C LEU A 135 5.47 8.85 16.91
N ILE A 136 6.12 7.69 16.80
CA ILE A 136 6.05 6.83 15.61
C ILE A 136 5.51 5.47 16.00
N THR A 137 4.37 5.12 15.42
CA THR A 137 3.79 3.77 15.51
C THR A 137 4.27 2.96 14.31
N GLY A 138 4.54 1.67 14.49
CA GLY A 138 5.01 0.81 13.39
C GLY A 138 6.45 1.11 12.93
N GLY A 139 7.24 1.81 13.75
CA GLY A 139 8.63 2.19 13.44
C GLY A 139 9.56 1.01 13.13
N THR A 140 9.26 -0.19 13.64
CA THR A 140 9.97 -1.44 13.32
C THR A 140 9.59 -2.07 11.97
N GLY A 141 8.67 -1.47 11.22
CA GLY A 141 8.31 -1.89 9.85
C GLY A 141 9.14 -1.16 8.79
N PHE A 142 9.12 -1.67 7.54
CA PHE A 142 9.89 -1.16 6.41
C PHE A 142 9.90 0.38 6.26
N VAL A 143 8.71 0.99 6.09
CA VAL A 143 8.57 2.45 5.94
C VAL A 143 8.94 3.19 7.24
N GLY A 144 8.65 2.58 8.39
CA GLY A 144 8.99 3.13 9.71
C GLY A 144 10.50 3.26 9.93
N LYS A 145 11.29 2.29 9.46
CA LYS A 145 12.77 2.35 9.47
C LYS A 145 13.31 3.48 8.62
N VAL A 146 12.82 3.61 7.39
CA VAL A 146 13.24 4.69 6.48
C VAL A 146 12.83 6.06 7.05
N LEU A 147 11.66 6.16 7.68
CA LEU A 147 11.18 7.37 8.35
C LEU A 147 12.08 7.77 9.53
N ILE A 148 12.37 6.85 10.46
CA ILE A 148 13.23 7.12 11.62
C ILE A 148 14.65 7.47 11.16
N GLN A 149 15.22 6.73 10.20
CA GLN A 149 16.55 7.04 9.66
C GLN A 149 16.60 8.43 9.05
N LYS A 150 15.59 8.80 8.24
CA LYS A 150 15.53 10.13 7.60
C LYS A 150 15.37 11.25 8.62
N LEU A 151 14.52 11.05 9.63
CA LEU A 151 14.31 12.03 10.71
C LEU A 151 15.60 12.27 11.51
N LEU A 152 16.29 11.21 11.93
CA LEU A 152 17.56 11.32 12.67
C LEU A 152 18.68 11.98 11.86
N ARG A 153 18.80 11.63 10.57
CA ARG A 153 19.89 12.11 9.70
C ARG A 153 19.68 13.54 9.18
N ALA A 154 18.44 13.94 8.91
CA ALA A 154 18.17 15.19 8.19
C ALA A 154 17.54 16.32 9.04
N PHE A 155 17.12 16.03 10.28
CA PHE A 155 16.38 16.99 11.11
C PHE A 155 16.91 17.07 12.55
N GLU A 156 16.88 18.29 13.09
CA GLU A 156 17.26 18.60 14.47
C GLU A 156 16.10 18.30 15.44
N VAL A 157 15.58 17.07 15.41
CA VAL A 157 14.52 16.61 16.32
C VAL A 157 15.04 16.53 17.76
N ARG A 158 14.20 16.87 18.73
CA ARG A 158 14.51 16.71 20.16
C ARG A 158 14.49 15.24 20.57
N LYS A 159 13.43 14.53 20.20
CA LYS A 159 13.14 13.18 20.68
C LYS A 159 12.20 12.43 19.74
N ILE A 160 12.41 11.12 19.56
CA ILE A 160 11.50 10.21 18.87
C ILE A 160 11.07 9.12 19.85
N TYR A 161 9.78 9.06 20.16
CA TYR A 161 9.18 7.93 20.85
C TYR A 161 8.74 6.88 19.82
N MET A 162 9.18 5.64 19.96
CA MET A 162 8.75 4.53 19.10
C MET A 162 7.91 3.55 19.91
N LEU A 163 6.65 3.31 19.49
CA LEU A 163 5.84 2.27 20.12
C LEU A 163 6.33 0.88 19.67
N ILE A 164 6.79 0.07 20.62
CA ILE A 164 7.28 -1.28 20.42
C ILE A 164 6.38 -2.27 21.14
N ARG A 165 5.84 -3.22 20.37
CA ARG A 165 5.15 -4.40 20.91
C ARG A 165 6.16 -5.38 21.51
N CYS A 166 5.90 -5.91 22.71
CA CYS A 166 6.74 -6.97 23.27
C CYS A 166 6.65 -8.26 22.44
N LYS A 167 7.74 -9.03 22.43
CA LYS A 167 7.74 -10.46 22.07
C LYS A 167 8.11 -11.23 23.34
N ASP A 168 7.64 -12.46 23.48
CA ASP A 168 7.59 -13.19 24.76
C ASP A 168 8.95 -13.56 25.39
N ASN A 169 10.07 -13.10 24.82
CA ASN A 169 11.43 -13.35 25.29
C ASN A 169 12.37 -12.12 25.22
N MET A 170 11.85 -10.90 25.05
CA MET A 170 12.68 -9.69 24.90
C MET A 170 12.05 -8.42 25.49
N THR A 171 12.88 -7.58 26.12
CA THR A 171 12.49 -6.21 26.51
C THR A 171 12.42 -5.28 25.29
N VAL A 172 11.78 -4.12 25.43
CA VAL A 172 11.65 -3.17 24.31
C VAL A 172 12.98 -2.46 23.97
N GLU A 173 13.86 -2.34 24.96
CA GLU A 173 15.23 -1.84 24.85
C GLU A 173 16.09 -2.79 24.03
N GLN A 174 16.07 -4.10 24.34
CA GLN A 174 16.78 -5.12 23.55
C GLN A 174 16.24 -5.19 22.11
N ARG A 175 14.92 -4.99 21.92
CA ARG A 175 14.34 -4.89 20.57
C ARG A 175 14.80 -3.64 19.83
N LEU A 176 15.03 -2.52 20.51
CA LEU A 176 15.55 -1.28 19.93
C LEU A 176 17.05 -1.41 19.57
N GLU A 177 17.84 -2.08 20.40
CA GLU A 177 19.25 -2.39 20.11
C GLU A 177 19.37 -3.26 18.85
N GLN A 178 18.59 -4.36 18.76
CA GLN A 178 18.55 -5.18 17.55
C GLN A 178 18.07 -4.41 16.30
N TYR A 179 17.15 -3.47 16.47
CA TYR A 179 16.66 -2.60 15.40
C TYR A 179 17.77 -1.69 14.84
N PHE A 180 18.62 -1.10 15.69
CA PHE A 180 19.75 -0.28 15.24
C PHE A 180 20.92 -1.07 14.65
N ASN A 181 20.93 -2.39 14.83
CA ASN A 181 21.85 -3.31 14.13
C ASN A 181 21.41 -3.65 12.70
N GLU A 182 20.28 -3.12 12.22
CA GLU A 182 19.84 -3.31 10.83
C GLU A 182 20.63 -2.45 9.82
N SER A 183 20.77 -2.97 8.59
CA SER A 183 21.66 -2.43 7.55
C SER A 183 21.32 -1.03 7.06
N ILE A 184 20.08 -0.56 7.25
CA ILE A 184 19.68 0.82 6.95
C ILE A 184 20.37 1.85 7.86
N PHE A 185 20.78 1.43 9.06
CA PHE A 185 21.46 2.28 10.04
C PHE A 185 22.98 2.22 9.93
N ASP A 186 23.56 1.39 9.03
CA ASP A 186 25.01 1.22 8.90
C ASP A 186 25.76 2.55 8.73
N THR A 187 25.31 3.38 7.77
CA THR A 187 25.88 4.71 7.52
C THR A 187 25.73 5.63 8.74
N LEU A 188 24.53 5.67 9.34
CA LEU A 188 24.24 6.56 10.46
C LEU A 188 25.04 6.17 11.72
N ARG A 189 25.24 4.87 11.94
CA ARG A 189 26.05 4.29 13.02
C ARG A 189 27.54 4.55 12.85
N ALA A 190 28.03 4.62 11.61
CA ALA A 190 29.41 4.97 11.28
C ALA A 190 29.68 6.48 11.35
N GLU A 191 28.69 7.31 11.01
CA GLU A 191 28.82 8.78 10.99
C GLU A 191 28.56 9.42 12.37
N ASN A 192 27.48 9.04 13.06
CA ASN A 192 27.10 9.60 14.36
C ASN A 192 26.12 8.69 15.13
N SER A 193 26.66 7.74 15.90
CA SER A 193 25.87 6.82 16.74
C SER A 193 25.01 7.51 17.81
N ASN A 194 25.42 8.70 18.29
CA ASN A 194 24.74 9.41 19.38
C ASN A 194 23.34 9.93 18.96
N LEU A 195 23.02 9.88 17.65
CA LEU A 195 21.66 10.14 17.17
C LEU A 195 20.67 9.05 17.59
N PHE A 196 21.14 7.84 17.92
CA PHE A 196 20.27 6.77 18.42
C PHE A 196 19.72 7.05 19.83
N ASP A 197 20.45 7.81 20.65
CA ASP A 197 20.03 8.22 22.01
C ASP A 197 18.76 9.08 22.00
N LYS A 198 18.41 9.68 20.84
CA LYS A 198 17.17 10.43 20.64
C LYS A 198 15.94 9.53 20.50
N VAL A 199 16.10 8.21 20.31
CA VAL A 199 14.99 7.27 20.09
C VAL A 199 14.71 6.50 21.37
N HIS A 200 13.53 6.71 21.95
CA HIS A 200 13.11 6.06 23.17
C HIS A 200 12.04 5.00 22.86
N PRO A 201 12.23 3.75 23.29
CA PRO A 201 11.24 2.70 23.10
C PRO A 201 10.14 2.86 24.15
N ILE A 202 8.88 2.88 23.73
CA ILE A 202 7.72 2.80 24.63
C ILE A 202 7.04 1.46 24.41
N ARG A 203 6.82 0.70 25.49
CA ARG A 203 6.06 -0.55 25.45
C ARG A 203 4.61 -0.26 25.10
N ALA A 204 4.07 -1.00 24.12
CA ALA A 204 2.65 -0.97 23.79
C ALA A 204 2.12 -2.36 23.39
N ASN A 205 1.10 -2.85 24.09
CA ASN A 205 0.31 -4.01 23.72
C ASN A 205 -0.93 -3.59 22.91
N PHE A 206 -0.85 -3.71 21.58
CA PHE A 206 -1.97 -3.39 20.68
C PHE A 206 -3.22 -4.26 20.90
N SER A 207 -3.11 -5.43 21.54
CA SER A 207 -4.24 -6.29 21.89
C SER A 207 -4.90 -5.92 23.21
N ALA A 208 -4.26 -5.11 24.06
CA ALA A 208 -4.90 -4.54 25.25
C ALA A 208 -5.92 -3.46 24.89
N PHE A 209 -6.85 -3.15 25.80
CA PHE A 209 -7.92 -2.17 25.57
C PHE A 209 -7.38 -0.77 25.25
N ASP A 210 -6.50 -0.23 26.10
CA ASP A 210 -5.82 1.07 25.95
C ASP A 210 -4.29 0.92 25.88
N LEU A 211 -3.82 0.12 24.92
CA LEU A 211 -2.39 -0.06 24.57
C LEU A 211 -1.44 -0.61 25.66
N ASP A 212 -1.85 -0.78 26.93
CA ASP A 212 -0.98 -1.23 28.03
C ASP A 212 0.31 -0.38 28.17
N ILE A 213 0.20 0.93 27.91
CA ILE A 213 1.30 1.89 28.10
C ILE A 213 1.35 2.25 29.60
N ALA A 214 2.54 2.18 30.20
CA ALA A 214 2.72 2.55 31.61
C ALA A 214 2.30 4.00 31.86
N ALA A 215 1.63 4.27 32.99
CA ALA A 215 1.05 5.59 33.27
C ALA A 215 2.06 6.76 33.14
N LYS A 216 3.30 6.55 33.60
CA LYS A 216 4.41 7.50 33.45
C LYS A 216 4.76 7.78 31.98
N ASP A 217 4.85 6.74 31.16
CA ASP A 217 5.14 6.88 29.73
C ASP A 217 3.98 7.55 29.00
N ARG A 218 2.74 7.22 29.37
CA ARG A 218 1.51 7.84 28.85
C ARG A 218 1.49 9.33 29.15
N GLU A 219 1.83 9.73 30.39
CA GLU A 219 2.00 11.13 30.78
C GLU A 219 3.09 11.84 29.98
N LEU A 220 4.27 11.22 29.81
CA LEU A 220 5.35 11.77 28.97
C LEU A 220 4.89 11.99 27.52
N LEU A 221 4.17 11.02 26.94
CA LEU A 221 3.62 11.15 25.58
C LEU A 221 2.61 12.30 25.48
N CYS A 222 1.65 12.38 26.40
CA CYS A 222 0.61 13.43 26.38
C CYS A 222 1.18 14.84 26.63
N ASN A 223 2.25 14.98 27.41
CA ASN A 223 2.90 16.26 27.68
C ASN A 223 3.89 16.69 26.59
N GLU A 224 4.72 15.77 26.08
CA GLU A 224 5.84 16.12 25.21
C GLU A 224 5.56 16.03 23.70
N VAL A 225 4.68 15.15 23.24
CA VAL A 225 4.56 14.85 21.80
C VAL A 225 3.92 16.00 21.03
N THR A 226 4.56 16.34 19.91
CA THR A 226 4.13 17.40 18.99
C THR A 226 3.74 16.88 17.62
N ILE A 227 4.22 15.70 17.21
CA ILE A 227 3.96 15.12 15.89
C ILE A 227 3.71 13.62 16.05
N VAL A 228 2.67 13.08 15.41
CA VAL A 228 2.37 11.64 15.40
C VAL A 228 2.39 11.11 13.98
N PHE A 229 3.21 10.09 13.72
CA PHE A 229 3.12 9.27 12.52
C PHE A 229 2.50 7.92 12.87
N ASN A 230 1.25 7.72 12.46
CA ASN A 230 0.57 6.43 12.61
C ASN A 230 0.82 5.54 11.38
N VAL A 231 1.94 4.82 11.40
CA VAL A 231 2.40 3.92 10.31
C VAL A 231 1.97 2.45 10.53
N VAL A 232 1.27 2.15 11.63
CA VAL A 232 0.78 0.77 11.89
C VAL A 232 -0.19 0.30 10.80
N ALA A 233 0.14 -0.87 10.26
CA ALA A 233 -0.74 -1.68 9.44
C ALA A 233 -0.28 -3.15 9.48
N SER A 234 -1.20 -4.10 9.48
CA SER A 234 -0.94 -5.34 8.78
C SER A 234 -1.10 -5.10 7.29
N VAL A 235 -0.06 -5.40 6.51
CA VAL A 235 -0.06 -5.34 5.04
C VAL A 235 -0.36 -6.70 4.41
N LYS A 236 -0.80 -7.69 5.20
CA LYS A 236 -1.16 -9.02 4.68
C LYS A 236 -2.54 -8.98 4.02
N PHE A 237 -2.56 -9.15 2.72
CA PHE A 237 -3.81 -9.16 1.93
C PHE A 237 -4.81 -10.27 2.34
N ASN A 238 -4.34 -11.40 2.90
CA ASN A 238 -5.19 -12.53 3.30
C ASN A 238 -5.15 -12.81 4.81
N GLU A 239 -5.04 -11.77 5.65
CA GLU A 239 -5.27 -11.93 7.09
C GLU A 239 -6.74 -12.33 7.36
N LYS A 240 -7.00 -12.92 8.53
CA LYS A 240 -8.36 -13.10 9.04
C LYS A 240 -9.05 -11.73 9.15
N ILE A 241 -10.37 -11.72 9.00
CA ILE A 241 -11.18 -10.50 9.10
C ILE A 241 -11.09 -9.87 10.50
N GLY A 242 -11.11 -10.69 11.56
CA GLY A 242 -10.95 -10.24 12.94
C GLY A 242 -9.58 -9.63 13.21
N ASP A 243 -8.51 -10.39 12.95
CA ASP A 243 -7.11 -9.92 13.04
C ASP A 243 -6.91 -8.59 12.27
N ALA A 244 -7.47 -8.48 11.05
CA ALA A 244 -7.34 -7.29 10.23
C ALA A 244 -8.07 -6.06 10.81
N ILE A 245 -9.26 -6.24 11.39
CA ILE A 245 -10.02 -5.18 12.05
C ILE A 245 -9.30 -4.73 13.34
N ASP A 246 -8.85 -5.68 14.18
CA ASP A 246 -8.14 -5.34 15.42
C ASP A 246 -6.85 -4.56 15.14
N ILE A 247 -6.02 -5.02 14.20
CA ILE A 247 -4.74 -4.37 13.89
C ILE A 247 -4.94 -3.02 13.20
N ASN A 248 -5.74 -2.95 12.12
CA ASN A 248 -5.80 -1.77 11.26
C ASN A 248 -6.82 -0.72 11.74
N VAL A 249 -7.94 -1.14 12.31
CA VAL A 249 -9.03 -0.24 12.71
C VAL A 249 -8.97 0.06 14.21
N LEU A 250 -8.99 -0.95 15.08
CA LEU A 250 -8.87 -0.72 16.53
C LEU A 250 -7.49 -0.20 16.93
N GLY A 251 -6.42 -0.72 16.33
CA GLY A 251 -5.08 -0.16 16.51
C GLY A 251 -5.04 1.32 16.15
N THR A 252 -5.65 1.74 15.04
CA THR A 252 -5.77 3.16 14.67
C THR A 252 -6.61 3.94 15.68
N LYS A 253 -7.72 3.38 16.18
CA LYS A 253 -8.57 4.02 17.20
C LYS A 253 -7.78 4.32 18.47
N LYS A 254 -7.07 3.33 19.01
CA LYS A 254 -6.28 3.45 20.25
C LYS A 254 -5.19 4.51 20.14
N ILE A 255 -4.48 4.57 19.02
CA ILE A 255 -3.47 5.60 18.74
C ILE A 255 -4.10 7.00 18.60
N LEU A 256 -5.30 7.09 18.03
CA LEU A 256 -6.01 8.35 17.89
C LEU A 256 -6.57 8.85 19.24
N ASP A 257 -7.06 7.94 20.08
CA ASP A 257 -7.51 8.27 21.44
C ASP A 257 -6.33 8.81 22.28
N LEU A 258 -5.17 8.15 22.24
CA LEU A 258 -3.93 8.66 22.86
C LEU A 258 -3.51 10.03 22.30
N ALA A 259 -3.69 10.26 20.99
CA ALA A 259 -3.36 11.55 20.36
C ALA A 259 -4.32 12.68 20.75
N MET A 260 -5.58 12.40 21.10
CA MET A 260 -6.52 13.40 21.61
C MET A 260 -6.12 13.96 22.99
N GLU A 261 -5.27 13.24 23.72
CA GLU A 261 -4.78 13.66 25.04
C GLU A 261 -3.45 14.45 24.98
N MET A 262 -2.87 14.61 23.78
CA MET A 262 -1.61 15.32 23.58
C MET A 262 -1.79 16.84 23.58
N LYS A 263 -1.27 17.50 24.62
CA LYS A 263 -1.45 18.94 24.88
C LYS A 263 -0.82 19.85 23.82
N ASN A 264 0.23 19.36 23.14
CA ASN A 264 1.07 20.14 22.24
C ASN A 264 1.07 19.62 20.79
N LEU A 265 0.05 18.83 20.41
CA LEU A 265 -0.04 18.20 19.10
C LEU A 265 -0.14 19.26 17.98
N LYS A 266 0.87 19.28 17.10
CA LYS A 266 0.93 20.11 15.89
C LYS A 266 0.48 19.37 14.64
N SER A 267 0.62 18.04 14.59
CA SER A 267 0.29 17.22 13.42
C SER A 267 0.10 15.73 13.75
N PHE A 268 -0.95 15.11 13.22
CA PHE A 268 -1.21 13.68 13.24
C PHE A 268 -1.37 13.17 11.81
N VAL A 269 -0.47 12.29 11.35
CA VAL A 269 -0.52 11.73 10.00
C VAL A 269 -0.85 10.24 10.06
N HIS A 270 -2.03 9.87 9.56
CA HIS A 270 -2.41 8.46 9.36
C HIS A 270 -1.93 7.95 8.01
N ILE A 271 -1.16 6.86 8.01
CA ILE A 271 -0.70 6.22 6.77
C ILE A 271 -1.70 5.17 6.32
N SER A 272 -2.42 5.49 5.24
CA SER A 272 -3.39 4.61 4.58
C SER A 272 -2.74 3.92 3.37
N THR A 273 -3.44 3.84 2.23
CA THR A 273 -2.94 3.33 0.95
C THR A 273 -3.76 3.92 -0.19
N LEU A 274 -3.12 4.16 -1.33
CA LEU A 274 -3.77 4.66 -2.54
C LEU A 274 -4.89 3.71 -3.05
N TYR A 275 -4.89 2.46 -2.61
CA TYR A 275 -5.86 1.42 -2.98
C TYR A 275 -7.03 1.24 -2.01
N CYS A 276 -7.19 2.07 -0.97
CA CYS A 276 -8.27 1.95 0.01
C CYS A 276 -9.68 2.09 -0.61
N ASN A 277 -9.79 2.76 -1.76
CA ASN A 277 -11.04 2.94 -2.51
C ASN A 277 -10.95 2.33 -3.92
N CYS A 278 -10.18 1.26 -4.10
CA CYS A 278 -9.90 0.66 -5.41
C CYS A 278 -11.08 -0.06 -6.09
N ASN A 279 -12.26 -0.10 -5.47
CA ASN A 279 -13.51 -0.45 -6.14
C ASN A 279 -13.99 0.67 -7.09
N LEU A 280 -13.70 1.93 -6.76
CA LEU A 280 -13.97 3.10 -7.61
C LEU A 280 -12.94 3.22 -8.74
N LYS A 281 -13.34 3.77 -9.89
CA LYS A 281 -12.42 4.08 -11.02
C LYS A 281 -11.71 5.44 -10.85
N LYS A 282 -12.39 6.44 -10.29
CA LYS A 282 -11.87 7.80 -10.04
C LYS A 282 -11.85 8.06 -8.54
N ILE A 283 -10.66 8.31 -7.99
CA ILE A 283 -10.41 8.42 -6.56
C ILE A 283 -9.89 9.84 -6.27
N GLN A 284 -10.68 10.60 -5.53
CA GLN A 284 -10.39 11.98 -5.13
C GLN A 284 -9.62 12.03 -3.81
N GLU A 285 -9.06 13.19 -3.51
CA GLU A 285 -8.40 13.51 -2.24
C GLU A 285 -9.43 13.88 -1.16
N LYS A 286 -10.31 12.93 -0.87
CA LYS A 286 -11.31 12.98 0.20
C LYS A 286 -11.49 11.60 0.81
N VAL A 287 -12.04 11.54 2.02
CA VAL A 287 -12.49 10.28 2.62
C VAL A 287 -13.82 9.88 1.99
N TYR A 288 -13.96 8.59 1.71
CA TYR A 288 -15.18 8.01 1.13
C TYR A 288 -15.85 7.16 2.19
N GLU A 289 -17.14 7.39 2.43
CA GLU A 289 -17.88 6.59 3.40
C GLU A 289 -17.97 5.11 3.01
N ASN A 290 -18.00 4.26 4.03
CA ASN A 290 -18.29 2.84 3.88
C ASN A 290 -19.81 2.66 3.94
N GLU A 291 -20.38 1.87 3.03
CA GLU A 291 -21.83 1.60 2.94
C GLU A 291 -22.41 1.06 4.25
N ILE A 292 -21.67 0.20 4.94
CA ILE A 292 -22.05 -0.34 6.25
C ILE A 292 -21.84 0.73 7.35
N GLY A 293 -20.79 1.54 7.21
CA GLY A 293 -20.28 2.48 8.22
C GLY A 293 -19.36 1.79 9.23
N TYR A 294 -18.25 2.44 9.61
CA TYR A 294 -17.22 1.80 10.44
C TYR A 294 -17.75 1.40 11.83
N GLU A 295 -18.62 2.19 12.45
CA GLU A 295 -19.19 1.85 13.76
C GLU A 295 -20.02 0.56 13.75
N LYS A 296 -20.78 0.29 12.67
CA LYS A 296 -21.51 -0.98 12.54
C LYS A 296 -20.55 -2.15 12.34
N ILE A 297 -19.48 -1.98 11.55
CA ILE A 297 -18.41 -2.98 11.42
C ILE A 297 -17.77 -3.25 12.80
N MET A 298 -17.57 -2.20 13.60
CA MET A 298 -17.03 -2.32 14.96
C MET A 298 -17.97 -3.01 15.94
N GLN A 299 -19.29 -2.80 15.82
CA GLN A 299 -20.30 -3.52 16.59
C GLN A 299 -20.32 -5.00 16.20
N ILE A 300 -20.36 -5.31 14.90
CA ILE A 300 -20.31 -6.69 14.37
C ILE A 300 -19.07 -7.43 14.89
N PHE A 301 -17.88 -6.80 14.82
CA PHE A 301 -16.63 -7.37 15.34
C PHE A 301 -16.64 -7.65 16.85
N ARG A 302 -17.41 -6.87 17.64
CA ARG A 302 -17.53 -7.08 19.11
C ARG A 302 -18.54 -8.15 19.51
N ILE A 303 -19.53 -8.42 18.65
CA ILE A 303 -20.64 -9.33 18.95
C ILE A 303 -20.34 -10.76 18.47
N PHE A 304 -19.70 -10.91 17.30
CA PHE A 304 -19.43 -12.21 16.71
C PHE A 304 -18.05 -12.75 17.06
N ASP A 305 -17.99 -14.07 17.25
CA ASP A 305 -16.75 -14.81 17.37
C ASP A 305 -16.03 -14.93 16.02
N ASP A 306 -14.75 -15.33 16.07
CA ASP A 306 -13.88 -15.48 14.91
C ASP A 306 -14.49 -16.36 13.79
N GLU A 307 -15.21 -17.44 14.13
CA GLU A 307 -15.80 -18.34 13.16
C GLU A 307 -17.01 -17.71 12.46
N THR A 308 -17.90 -17.07 13.23
CA THR A 308 -19.06 -16.36 12.68
C THR A 308 -18.63 -15.15 11.85
N LEU A 309 -17.61 -14.41 12.30
CA LEU A 309 -17.09 -13.25 11.58
C LEU A 309 -16.47 -13.63 10.22
N GLU A 310 -15.77 -14.77 10.12
CA GLU A 310 -15.30 -15.30 8.83
C GLU A 310 -16.44 -15.76 7.91
N LYS A 311 -17.59 -16.21 8.44
CA LYS A 311 -18.81 -16.47 7.62
C LYS A 311 -19.38 -15.17 7.05
N PHE A 312 -19.31 -14.07 7.79
CA PHE A 312 -19.69 -12.72 7.33
C PHE A 312 -18.62 -12.01 6.48
N ARG A 313 -17.43 -12.59 6.31
CA ARG A 313 -16.30 -12.01 5.55
C ARG A 313 -16.71 -11.47 4.17
N PRO A 314 -17.51 -12.15 3.32
CA PRO A 314 -17.87 -11.63 2.00
C PRO A 314 -18.67 -10.32 2.10
N CYS A 315 -19.61 -10.23 3.05
CA CYS A 315 -20.43 -9.04 3.27
C CYS A 315 -19.60 -7.87 3.83
N LEU A 316 -18.65 -8.15 4.72
CA LEU A 316 -17.78 -7.13 5.32
C LEU A 316 -16.72 -6.59 4.34
N ILE A 317 -16.25 -7.43 3.42
CA ILE A 317 -15.30 -7.03 2.35
C ILE A 317 -16.02 -6.28 1.23
N GLY A 318 -17.23 -6.71 0.85
CA GLY A 318 -18.00 -6.12 -0.25
C GLY A 318 -17.22 -6.20 -1.58
N GLU A 319 -17.19 -5.09 -2.32
CA GLU A 319 -16.47 -4.98 -3.60
C GLU A 319 -14.93 -4.94 -3.48
N MET A 320 -14.39 -4.88 -2.26
CA MET A 320 -12.95 -4.71 -2.05
C MET A 320 -12.19 -6.01 -2.39
N PRO A 321 -10.99 -5.94 -3.00
CA PRO A 321 -10.27 -7.15 -3.42
C PRO A 321 -9.68 -7.98 -2.27
N ASN A 322 -9.61 -7.43 -1.05
CA ASN A 322 -8.99 -8.08 0.11
C ASN A 322 -9.31 -7.34 1.43
N THR A 323 -9.04 -8.00 2.57
CA THR A 323 -9.25 -7.43 3.91
C THR A 323 -8.38 -6.21 4.20
N TYR A 324 -7.16 -6.15 3.64
CA TYR A 324 -6.27 -5.01 3.80
C TYR A 324 -6.88 -3.71 3.27
N THR A 325 -7.34 -3.69 2.03
CA THR A 325 -7.92 -2.49 1.40
C THR A 325 -9.22 -2.07 2.07
N MET A 326 -10.08 -3.02 2.45
CA MET A 326 -11.30 -2.74 3.22
C MET A 326 -10.98 -2.13 4.60
N THR A 327 -10.07 -2.75 5.38
CA THR A 327 -9.75 -2.26 6.73
C THR A 327 -9.01 -0.93 6.71
N LYS A 328 -8.22 -0.64 5.67
CA LYS A 328 -7.68 0.71 5.45
C LYS A 328 -8.75 1.75 5.11
N LYS A 329 -9.78 1.41 4.32
CA LYS A 329 -10.95 2.29 4.15
C LYS A 329 -11.64 2.57 5.50
N CYS A 330 -11.94 1.50 6.24
CA CYS A 330 -12.56 1.57 7.57
C CYS A 330 -11.77 2.45 8.55
N ALA A 331 -10.43 2.36 8.54
CA ALA A 331 -9.54 3.21 9.33
C ALA A 331 -9.57 4.70 8.89
N GLU A 332 -9.69 4.99 7.60
CA GLU A 332 -9.90 6.38 7.13
C GLU A 332 -11.24 6.96 7.62
N ASN A 333 -12.33 6.18 7.58
CA ASN A 333 -13.63 6.62 8.11
C ASN A 333 -13.56 6.97 9.60
N LEU A 334 -12.93 6.09 10.38
CA LEU A 334 -12.66 6.28 11.79
C LEU A 334 -11.85 7.57 12.07
N VAL A 335 -10.76 7.79 11.34
CA VAL A 335 -9.94 9.01 11.47
C VAL A 335 -10.75 10.25 11.08
N ASN A 336 -11.50 10.20 9.98
CA ASN A 336 -12.36 11.29 9.51
C ASN A 336 -13.42 11.72 10.53
N HIS A 337 -13.97 10.78 11.30
CA HIS A 337 -15.05 11.06 12.25
C HIS A 337 -14.52 11.43 13.64
N ARG A 338 -13.42 10.82 14.12
CA ARG A 338 -12.87 11.07 15.47
C ARG A 338 -11.82 12.18 15.52
N ALA A 339 -11.04 12.40 14.46
CA ALA A 339 -9.95 13.38 14.45
C ALA A 339 -10.40 14.81 14.10
N PHE A 340 -11.71 15.09 14.12
CA PHE A 340 -12.32 16.34 13.62
C PHE A 340 -11.73 17.63 14.23
N TYR A 341 -11.34 17.60 15.50
CA TYR A 341 -10.75 18.74 16.22
C TYR A 341 -9.21 18.71 16.27
N LEU A 342 -8.57 17.68 15.71
CA LEU A 342 -7.12 17.53 15.71
C LEU A 342 -6.50 18.11 14.43
N PRO A 343 -5.21 18.54 14.46
CA PRO A 343 -4.43 18.79 13.26
C PRO A 343 -4.07 17.46 12.59
N ALA A 344 -5.05 16.81 11.96
CA ALA A 344 -4.93 15.48 11.38
C ALA A 344 -4.85 15.51 9.85
N GLY A 345 -4.21 14.49 9.26
CA GLY A 345 -4.15 14.27 7.82
C GLY A 345 -4.05 12.79 7.47
N ILE A 346 -4.50 12.43 6.27
CA ILE A 346 -4.43 11.05 5.75
C ILE A 346 -3.49 11.02 4.56
N PHE A 347 -2.41 10.24 4.67
CA PHE A 347 -1.45 10.03 3.59
C PHE A 347 -1.67 8.66 2.94
N ARG A 348 -1.92 8.65 1.62
CA ARG A 348 -2.20 7.42 0.85
C ARG A 348 -1.02 7.10 -0.09
N PRO A 349 -0.02 6.31 0.37
CA PRO A 349 1.08 5.87 -0.46
C PRO A 349 0.63 4.85 -1.53
N PRO A 350 1.32 4.82 -2.69
CA PRO A 350 1.16 3.79 -3.71
C PRO A 350 1.95 2.53 -3.30
N ILE A 351 2.34 1.65 -4.23
CA ILE A 351 3.21 0.51 -3.90
C ILE A 351 4.61 1.02 -3.56
N VAL A 352 4.98 0.97 -2.28
CA VAL A 352 6.32 1.34 -1.81
C VAL A 352 7.30 0.21 -2.14
N MET A 353 8.34 0.53 -2.90
CA MET A 353 9.45 -0.36 -3.27
C MET A 353 10.70 0.00 -2.46
N SER A 354 11.86 -0.61 -2.77
CA SER A 354 13.14 -0.25 -2.16
C SER A 354 13.46 1.24 -2.31
N THR A 355 14.37 1.74 -1.49
CA THR A 355 14.94 3.09 -1.63
C THR A 355 15.60 3.30 -2.99
N TYR A 356 15.53 4.54 -3.51
CA TYR A 356 16.21 4.93 -4.75
C TYR A 356 17.63 5.43 -4.46
N LYS A 357 17.76 6.46 -3.63
CA LYS A 357 19.03 7.08 -3.29
C LYS A 357 19.29 7.03 -1.79
N ASP A 358 18.27 7.35 -1.01
CA ASP A 358 18.41 7.66 0.41
C ASP A 358 17.91 6.50 1.29
N PRO A 359 18.55 6.19 2.44
CA PRO A 359 19.95 6.51 2.76
C PRO A 359 20.95 5.64 1.98
N ILE A 360 20.51 4.51 1.44
CA ILE A 360 21.33 3.56 0.69
C ILE A 360 20.51 3.06 -0.51
N PRO A 361 21.01 3.11 -1.76
CA PRO A 361 20.27 2.64 -2.94
C PRO A 361 19.88 1.16 -2.89
N GLY A 362 18.63 0.85 -3.26
CA GLY A 362 18.12 -0.52 -3.36
C GLY A 362 17.82 -1.21 -2.02
N TRP A 363 17.86 -0.49 -0.90
CA TRP A 363 17.58 -1.07 0.42
C TRP A 363 16.12 -1.51 0.56
N THR A 364 15.93 -2.77 0.97
CA THR A 364 14.62 -3.34 1.35
C THR A 364 14.82 -4.51 2.31
N ASP A 365 13.94 -4.61 3.30
CA ASP A 365 13.87 -5.70 4.28
C ASP A 365 12.72 -6.69 4.01
N ASN A 366 11.97 -6.49 2.93
CA ASN A 366 10.79 -7.29 2.59
C ASN A 366 10.65 -7.57 1.08
N LEU A 367 9.79 -8.53 0.76
CA LEU A 367 9.40 -8.93 -0.60
C LEU A 367 7.89 -8.84 -0.83
N TYR A 368 7.23 -7.83 -0.28
CA TYR A 368 5.77 -7.72 -0.40
C TYR A 368 5.31 -7.41 -1.83
N GLY A 369 4.15 -7.96 -2.19
CA GLY A 369 3.48 -7.77 -3.48
C GLY A 369 4.39 -8.02 -4.70
N PRO A 370 4.57 -7.04 -5.60
CA PRO A 370 5.27 -7.23 -6.87
C PRO A 370 6.78 -7.47 -6.73
N SER A 371 7.40 -7.08 -5.61
CA SER A 371 8.83 -7.33 -5.36
C SER A 371 9.12 -8.83 -5.23
N GLY A 372 8.27 -9.57 -4.52
CA GLY A 372 8.35 -11.04 -4.43
C GLY A 372 8.11 -11.72 -5.78
N LEU A 373 7.10 -11.27 -6.53
CA LEU A 373 6.77 -11.81 -7.85
C LEU A 373 7.93 -11.61 -8.85
N CYS A 374 8.49 -10.41 -8.91
CA CYS A 374 9.64 -10.10 -9.76
C CYS A 374 10.89 -10.90 -9.35
N THR A 375 11.14 -11.05 -8.05
CA THR A 375 12.22 -11.89 -7.51
C THR A 375 12.07 -13.35 -7.96
N TRP A 376 10.87 -13.92 -7.88
CA TRP A 376 10.62 -15.29 -8.35
C TRP A 376 10.71 -15.43 -9.87
N SER A 377 10.36 -14.40 -10.65
CA SER A 377 10.63 -14.37 -12.10
C SER A 377 12.12 -14.28 -12.41
N ALA A 378 12.89 -13.50 -11.65
CA ALA A 378 14.35 -13.38 -11.81
C ALA A 378 15.09 -14.68 -11.47
N ARG A 379 14.59 -15.44 -10.48
CA ARG A 379 15.07 -16.82 -10.19
C ARG A 379 14.61 -17.85 -11.22
N GLY A 380 13.59 -17.53 -12.04
CA GLY A 380 13.06 -18.37 -13.11
C GLY A 380 11.90 -19.29 -12.71
N LEU A 381 11.34 -19.10 -11.50
CA LEU A 381 10.18 -19.82 -10.97
C LEU A 381 8.86 -19.26 -11.52
N VAL A 382 8.70 -17.93 -11.55
CA VAL A 382 7.49 -17.28 -12.09
C VAL A 382 7.67 -16.97 -13.57
N ARG A 383 7.10 -17.83 -14.43
CA ARG A 383 7.20 -17.76 -15.89
C ARG A 383 5.97 -17.17 -16.58
N CYS A 384 4.78 -17.30 -16.00
CA CYS A 384 3.59 -16.57 -16.42
C CYS A 384 2.99 -15.80 -15.24
N ILE A 385 2.45 -14.62 -15.53
CA ILE A 385 1.82 -13.70 -14.59
C ILE A 385 0.44 -13.32 -15.15
N TYR A 386 -0.61 -13.45 -14.34
CA TYR A 386 -1.96 -13.00 -14.70
C TYR A 386 -2.07 -11.48 -14.43
N GLY A 387 -2.11 -10.69 -15.49
CA GLY A 387 -2.04 -9.23 -15.44
C GLY A 387 -1.95 -8.62 -16.83
N ASN A 388 -2.01 -7.29 -16.91
CA ASN A 388 -1.92 -6.53 -18.14
C ASN A 388 -0.65 -5.67 -18.14
N SER A 389 0.26 -5.93 -19.08
CA SER A 389 1.53 -5.22 -19.20
C SER A 389 1.39 -3.73 -19.51
N LYS A 390 0.23 -3.29 -19.99
CA LYS A 390 -0.08 -1.89 -20.30
C LYS A 390 -0.59 -1.10 -19.09
N CYS A 391 -1.11 -1.76 -18.05
CA CYS A 391 -1.67 -1.05 -16.90
C CYS A 391 -0.57 -0.41 -16.05
N LYS A 392 -0.83 0.81 -15.56
CA LYS A 392 -0.01 1.51 -14.56
C LYS A 392 0.17 0.66 -13.30
N ALA A 393 1.42 0.58 -12.82
CA ALA A 393 1.78 -0.17 -11.63
C ALA A 393 1.62 0.64 -10.33
N ASN A 394 1.65 1.99 -10.42
CA ASN A 394 1.62 2.93 -9.29
C ASN A 394 2.64 2.53 -8.21
N MET A 395 3.90 2.82 -8.46
CA MET A 395 5.02 2.44 -7.60
C MET A 395 5.87 3.65 -7.20
N VAL A 396 6.45 3.61 -6.00
CA VAL A 396 7.35 4.67 -5.52
C VAL A 396 8.50 4.10 -4.67
N PRO A 397 9.71 4.69 -4.72
CA PRO A 397 10.77 4.38 -3.78
C PRO A 397 10.43 4.75 -2.33
N ALA A 398 10.97 4.01 -1.35
CA ALA A 398 10.68 4.24 0.06
C ALA A 398 11.16 5.60 0.61
N ASP A 399 12.31 6.09 0.14
CA ASP A 399 12.83 7.43 0.45
C ASP A 399 11.91 8.54 -0.04
N TYR A 400 11.41 8.42 -1.28
CA TYR A 400 10.45 9.35 -1.86
C TYR A 400 9.12 9.34 -1.08
N CYS A 401 8.63 8.16 -0.69
CA CYS A 401 7.46 8.02 0.18
C CYS A 401 7.64 8.70 1.54
N VAL A 402 8.78 8.49 2.20
CA VAL A 402 9.09 9.09 3.49
C VAL A 402 9.26 10.60 3.40
N ASN A 403 9.92 11.10 2.35
CA ASN A 403 10.06 12.53 2.11
C ASN A 403 8.69 13.22 1.95
N ALA A 404 7.76 12.59 1.21
CA ALA A 404 6.38 13.04 1.11
C ALA A 404 5.64 13.00 2.46
N MET A 405 5.76 11.91 3.24
CA MET A 405 5.14 11.79 4.57
C MET A 405 5.61 12.90 5.53
N ILE A 406 6.91 13.17 5.58
CA ILE A 406 7.52 14.22 6.41
C ILE A 406 6.97 15.59 6.02
N SER A 407 6.89 15.87 4.72
CA SER A 407 6.37 17.14 4.18
C SER A 407 4.86 17.30 4.43
N SER A 408 4.08 16.22 4.30
CA SER A 408 2.64 16.24 4.57
C SER A 408 2.32 16.53 6.03
N ALA A 409 3.16 16.11 6.98
CA ALA A 409 2.95 16.43 8.39
C ALA A 409 3.06 17.94 8.67
N TRP A 410 4.00 18.63 8.00
CA TRP A 410 4.10 20.09 8.05
C TRP A 410 2.88 20.75 7.40
N ASP A 411 2.45 20.28 6.22
CA ASP A 411 1.30 20.87 5.51
C ASP A 411 -0.02 20.68 6.27
N VAL A 412 -0.19 19.55 6.97
CA VAL A 412 -1.30 19.34 7.93
C VAL A 412 -1.31 20.43 9.02
N ALA A 413 -0.15 20.67 9.66
CA ALA A 413 -0.04 21.71 10.69
C ALA A 413 -0.32 23.12 10.13
N ARG A 414 0.16 23.40 8.91
CA ARG A 414 -0.06 24.66 8.19
C ARG A 414 -1.54 24.87 7.85
N ARG A 415 -2.19 23.88 7.24
CA ARG A 415 -3.61 23.92 6.86
C ARG A 415 -4.53 24.04 8.08
N TYR A 416 -4.23 23.35 9.18
CA TYR A 416 -5.00 23.45 10.42
C TYR A 416 -4.90 24.85 11.04
N LYS A 417 -3.69 25.42 11.14
CA LYS A 417 -3.48 26.80 11.63
C LYS A 417 -4.23 27.84 10.79
N ALA A 418 -4.16 27.74 9.46
CA ALA A 418 -4.88 28.64 8.56
C ALA A 418 -6.41 28.53 8.73
N ALA A 419 -6.95 27.30 8.83
CA ALA A 419 -8.38 27.10 9.04
C ALA A 419 -8.88 27.65 10.39
N ALA A 420 -8.06 27.58 11.44
CA ALA A 420 -8.36 28.17 12.75
C ALA A 420 -8.42 29.71 12.69
N GLN A 421 -7.52 30.34 11.93
CA GLN A 421 -7.54 31.79 11.71
C GLN A 421 -8.78 32.25 10.91
N GLU A 422 -9.19 31.46 9.92
CA GLU A 422 -10.37 31.75 9.07
C GLU A 422 -11.72 31.47 9.76
N SER A 423 -11.73 31.14 11.07
CA SER A 423 -12.94 30.83 11.85
C SER A 423 -13.84 29.74 11.22
N LYS A 424 -13.24 28.81 10.47
CA LYS A 424 -13.97 27.74 9.79
C LYS A 424 -14.49 26.72 10.80
N VAL A 425 -15.81 26.68 10.95
CA VAL A 425 -16.55 25.75 11.83
C VAL A 425 -16.28 24.27 11.51
N ARG A 426 -15.84 23.96 10.29
CA ARG A 426 -15.54 22.60 9.83
C ARG A 426 -14.22 22.55 9.07
N HIS A 427 -13.26 21.80 9.59
CA HIS A 427 -12.03 21.45 8.88
C HIS A 427 -12.19 20.07 8.22
N GLU A 428 -12.12 20.00 6.89
CA GLU A 428 -11.99 18.70 6.22
C GLU A 428 -10.55 18.22 6.33
N ILE A 429 -10.36 16.97 6.79
CA ILE A 429 -9.04 16.37 6.94
C ILE A 429 -8.35 16.30 5.57
N PRO A 430 -7.17 16.93 5.37
CA PRO A 430 -6.45 16.85 4.12
C PRO A 430 -6.02 15.41 3.83
N VAL A 431 -6.36 14.95 2.62
CA VAL A 431 -6.00 13.62 2.11
C VAL A 431 -4.98 13.78 0.99
N TYR A 432 -3.84 13.13 1.10
CA TYR A 432 -2.76 13.18 0.10
C TYR A 432 -2.74 11.86 -0.68
N ASN A 433 -3.23 11.88 -1.92
CA ASN A 433 -3.08 10.75 -2.84
C ASN A 433 -1.68 10.81 -3.45
N TYR A 434 -0.73 10.07 -2.88
CA TYR A 434 0.67 10.21 -3.26
C TYR A 434 0.98 9.51 -4.59
N ILE A 435 0.82 10.23 -5.70
CA ILE A 435 1.15 9.75 -7.04
C ILE A 435 1.43 10.95 -7.97
N PHE A 436 2.33 10.79 -8.94
CA PHE A 436 2.44 11.67 -10.10
C PHE A 436 2.35 10.85 -11.37
N ASP A 437 1.49 11.28 -12.29
CA ASP A 437 1.08 10.44 -13.42
C ASP A 437 2.08 10.42 -14.58
N LYS A 438 2.89 11.48 -14.73
CA LYS A 438 3.78 11.68 -15.88
C LYS A 438 4.95 10.69 -15.94
N ASN A 439 5.45 10.20 -14.80
CA ASN A 439 6.56 9.22 -14.72
C ASN A 439 6.13 7.88 -14.08
N ASN A 440 4.85 7.54 -14.20
CA ASN A 440 4.28 6.33 -13.62
C ASN A 440 4.52 5.11 -14.55
N LEU A 441 5.18 4.08 -14.03
CA LEU A 441 5.54 2.89 -14.80
C LEU A 441 4.32 2.00 -15.09
N THR A 442 4.29 1.35 -16.25
CA THR A 442 3.43 0.18 -16.49
C THR A 442 4.05 -1.10 -15.93
N TRP A 443 3.22 -2.13 -15.68
CA TRP A 443 3.71 -3.46 -15.29
C TRP A 443 4.72 -4.06 -16.29
N GLY A 444 4.55 -3.78 -17.58
CA GLY A 444 5.49 -4.17 -18.62
C GLY A 444 6.85 -3.47 -18.49
N GLN A 445 6.85 -2.15 -18.25
CA GLN A 445 8.07 -1.37 -18.04
C GLN A 445 8.80 -1.78 -16.75
N TYR A 446 8.06 -1.95 -15.64
CA TYR A 446 8.60 -2.45 -14.36
C TYR A 446 9.39 -3.74 -14.53
N MET A 447 8.79 -4.77 -15.15
CA MET A 447 9.46 -6.06 -15.37
C MET A 447 10.60 -5.96 -16.38
N GLN A 448 10.47 -5.15 -17.43
CA GLN A 448 11.52 -4.94 -18.44
C GLN A 448 12.76 -4.26 -17.84
N LEU A 449 12.56 -3.20 -17.04
CA LEU A 449 13.64 -2.48 -16.38
C LEU A 449 14.30 -3.32 -15.29
N SER A 450 13.51 -4.04 -14.48
CA SER A 450 14.02 -5.03 -13.53
C SER A 450 14.91 -6.07 -14.22
N ARG A 451 14.49 -6.58 -15.39
CA ARG A 451 15.31 -7.50 -16.19
C ARG A 451 16.57 -6.85 -16.78
N LYS A 452 16.51 -5.58 -17.19
CA LYS A 452 17.68 -4.84 -17.68
C LYS A 452 18.72 -4.61 -16.58
N GLY A 453 18.29 -4.32 -15.35
CA GLY A 453 19.16 -4.13 -14.18
C GLY A 453 19.66 -5.43 -13.52
N PHE A 454 19.21 -6.60 -14.00
CA PHE A 454 19.60 -7.90 -13.44
C PHE A 454 21.02 -8.33 -13.86
N HIS A 455 22.03 -7.63 -13.31
CA HIS A 455 23.45 -7.90 -13.54
C HIS A 455 24.06 -8.89 -12.52
N GLU A 456 23.38 -9.08 -11.39
CA GLU A 456 23.80 -9.92 -10.27
C GLU A 456 22.78 -11.03 -10.02
N PRO A 457 23.01 -12.25 -10.55
CA PRO A 457 22.06 -13.33 -10.39
C PRO A 457 21.99 -13.82 -8.94
N PHE A 458 20.76 -14.00 -8.44
CA PHE A 458 20.48 -14.69 -7.19
C PHE A 458 21.06 -16.11 -7.17
N ASP A 459 21.31 -16.65 -5.98
CA ASP A 459 21.66 -18.07 -5.87
C ASP A 459 20.60 -18.99 -6.52
N LYS A 460 21.10 -20.01 -7.23
CA LYS A 460 20.33 -20.99 -8.02
C LYS A 460 19.35 -20.36 -9.04
N ALA A 461 19.55 -19.10 -9.46
CA ALA A 461 18.74 -18.48 -10.52
C ALA A 461 18.94 -19.21 -11.85
N LEU A 462 17.84 -19.59 -12.50
CA LEU A 462 17.86 -20.35 -13.76
C LEU A 462 17.88 -19.44 -14.98
N CYS A 463 16.87 -18.59 -15.12
CA CYS A 463 16.73 -17.64 -16.21
C CYS A 463 15.64 -16.62 -15.87
N PHE A 464 15.91 -15.32 -16.06
CA PHE A 464 14.88 -14.29 -15.95
C PHE A 464 13.98 -14.27 -17.20
N SER A 465 12.98 -15.15 -17.21
CA SER A 465 12.02 -15.33 -18.31
C SER A 465 10.60 -15.33 -17.78
N TYR A 466 9.76 -14.42 -18.29
CA TYR A 466 8.37 -14.23 -17.88
C TYR A 466 7.50 -13.83 -19.08
N ILE A 467 6.19 -14.07 -18.98
CA ILE A 467 5.14 -13.49 -19.82
C ILE A 467 4.02 -12.94 -18.94
N ILE A 468 3.50 -11.76 -19.30
CA ILE A 468 2.33 -11.15 -18.64
C ILE A 468 1.13 -11.40 -19.54
N ILE A 469 0.10 -12.07 -19.04
CA ILE A 469 -1.06 -12.53 -19.81
C ILE A 469 -2.35 -11.93 -19.21
N PRO A 470 -3.10 -11.09 -19.95
CA PRO A 470 -4.31 -10.44 -19.42
C PRO A 470 -5.56 -11.31 -19.53
N TRP A 471 -5.55 -12.37 -20.36
CA TRP A 471 -6.72 -13.23 -20.58
C TRP A 471 -6.64 -14.50 -19.71
N LYS A 472 -7.60 -14.66 -18.78
CA LYS A 472 -7.58 -15.70 -17.73
C LYS A 472 -7.42 -17.14 -18.24
N PRO A 473 -8.13 -17.59 -19.30
CA PRO A 473 -7.99 -18.97 -19.80
C PRO A 473 -6.61 -19.25 -20.42
N LEU A 474 -6.03 -18.31 -21.18
CA LEU A 474 -4.66 -18.46 -21.69
C LEU A 474 -3.62 -18.40 -20.57
N HIS A 475 -3.82 -17.58 -19.53
CA HIS A 475 -2.96 -17.63 -18.35
C HIS A 475 -3.02 -19.01 -17.68
N TYR A 476 -4.23 -19.56 -17.50
CA TYR A 476 -4.42 -20.88 -16.91
C TYR A 476 -3.75 -21.99 -17.73
N ALA A 477 -3.96 -22.00 -19.06
CA ALA A 477 -3.27 -22.90 -19.97
C ALA A 477 -1.74 -22.77 -19.89
N ALA A 478 -1.22 -21.53 -19.90
CA ALA A 478 0.21 -21.29 -19.74
C ALA A 478 0.74 -21.77 -18.38
N SER A 479 -0.02 -21.59 -17.29
CA SER A 479 0.31 -22.07 -15.94
C SER A 479 0.41 -23.60 -15.89
N ILE A 480 -0.42 -24.34 -16.63
CA ILE A 480 -0.30 -25.81 -16.73
C ILE A 480 1.07 -26.21 -17.28
N PHE A 481 1.48 -25.65 -18.42
CA PHE A 481 2.74 -26.01 -19.07
C PHE A 481 4.00 -25.41 -18.42
N LEU A 482 3.91 -24.19 -17.87
CA LEU A 482 5.06 -23.44 -17.35
C LEU A 482 5.27 -23.58 -15.84
N HIS A 483 4.24 -23.99 -15.09
CA HIS A 483 4.28 -24.13 -13.63
C HIS A 483 3.89 -25.53 -13.16
N HIS A 484 2.67 -26.00 -13.45
CA HIS A 484 2.16 -27.24 -12.85
C HIS A 484 2.88 -28.50 -13.34
N ILE A 485 3.00 -28.71 -14.66
CA ILE A 485 3.72 -29.88 -15.20
C ILE A 485 5.19 -29.91 -14.72
N PRO A 486 5.97 -28.82 -14.79
CA PRO A 486 7.30 -28.76 -14.18
C PRO A 486 7.31 -29.07 -12.68
N ALA A 487 6.30 -28.65 -11.91
CA ALA A 487 6.22 -28.94 -10.48
C ALA A 487 6.11 -30.45 -10.20
N TYR A 488 5.21 -31.15 -10.90
CA TYR A 488 5.05 -32.60 -10.76
C TYR A 488 6.30 -33.37 -11.21
N VAL A 489 6.93 -32.96 -12.31
CA VAL A 489 8.18 -33.59 -12.78
C VAL A 489 9.31 -33.39 -11.78
N LEU A 490 9.47 -32.18 -11.22
CA LEU A 490 10.50 -31.91 -10.22
C LEU A 490 10.25 -32.63 -8.89
N ASP A 491 9.01 -32.75 -8.43
CA ASP A 491 8.67 -33.53 -7.23
C ASP A 491 8.81 -35.05 -7.48
N LEU A 492 8.55 -35.56 -8.69
CA LEU A 492 8.83 -36.95 -9.05
C LEU A 492 10.34 -37.25 -9.05
N ILE A 493 11.16 -36.36 -9.62
CA ILE A 493 12.63 -36.45 -9.56
C ILE A 493 13.11 -36.33 -8.11
N ALA A 494 12.51 -35.46 -7.30
CA ALA A 494 12.83 -35.33 -5.89
C ALA A 494 12.58 -36.66 -5.16
N MET A 495 11.38 -37.23 -5.31
CA MET A 495 11.01 -38.53 -4.76
C MET A 495 11.98 -39.65 -5.18
N ALA A 496 12.29 -39.75 -6.48
CA ALA A 496 13.23 -40.73 -7.01
C ALA A 496 14.69 -40.55 -6.55
N THR A 497 15.05 -39.36 -6.04
CA THR A 497 16.40 -39.04 -5.52
C THR A 497 16.43 -38.87 -3.99
N GLY A 498 15.38 -39.30 -3.28
CA GLY A 498 15.29 -39.21 -1.81
C GLY A 498 15.12 -37.79 -1.26
N GLN A 499 14.78 -36.81 -2.11
CA GLN A 499 14.55 -35.42 -1.73
C GLN A 499 13.09 -35.16 -1.32
N LYS A 500 12.91 -34.12 -0.50
CA LYS A 500 11.57 -33.64 -0.10
C LYS A 500 10.82 -33.08 -1.31
N CYS A 501 9.60 -33.57 -1.53
CA CYS A 501 8.67 -33.00 -2.52
C CYS A 501 8.13 -31.65 -2.01
N ILE A 502 8.51 -30.56 -2.68
CA ILE A 502 8.19 -29.18 -2.30
C ILE A 502 7.59 -28.36 -3.44
N TYR A 503 7.78 -28.75 -4.70
CA TYR A 503 7.50 -27.90 -5.85
C TYR A 503 6.00 -27.71 -6.08
N ILE A 504 5.18 -28.75 -5.95
CA ILE A 504 3.71 -28.65 -6.07
C ILE A 504 3.15 -27.68 -5.02
N LYS A 505 3.62 -27.79 -3.76
CA LYS A 505 3.23 -26.89 -2.66
C LYS A 505 3.67 -25.46 -2.91
N ALA A 506 4.91 -25.26 -3.38
CA ALA A 506 5.44 -23.94 -3.73
C ALA A 506 4.65 -23.28 -4.87
N TYR A 507 4.38 -24.00 -5.96
CA TYR A 507 3.61 -23.47 -7.08
C TYR A 507 2.15 -23.19 -6.69
N SER A 508 1.54 -24.00 -5.82
CA SER A 508 0.20 -23.68 -5.26
C SER A 508 0.19 -22.33 -4.51
N LYS A 509 1.22 -22.04 -3.68
CA LYS A 509 1.38 -20.71 -3.04
C LYS A 509 1.55 -19.59 -4.09
N ILE A 510 2.42 -19.81 -5.09
CA ILE A 510 2.67 -18.84 -6.19
C ILE A 510 1.37 -18.52 -6.95
N THR A 511 0.59 -19.54 -7.34
CA THR A 511 -0.68 -19.36 -8.05
C THR A 511 -1.66 -18.51 -7.24
N LYS A 512 -1.81 -18.76 -5.93
CA LYS A 512 -2.65 -17.93 -5.04
C LYS A 512 -2.22 -16.46 -5.03
N ILE A 513 -0.91 -16.21 -4.98
CA ILE A 513 -0.37 -14.84 -4.98
C ILE A 513 -0.59 -14.16 -6.34
N ILE A 514 -0.40 -14.86 -7.46
CA ILE A 514 -0.66 -14.32 -8.81
C ILE A 514 -2.13 -13.91 -8.94
N TYR A 515 -3.09 -14.76 -8.54
CA TYR A 515 -4.50 -14.40 -8.63
C TYR A 515 -4.89 -13.26 -7.67
N MET A 516 -4.35 -13.24 -6.45
CA MET A 516 -4.56 -12.15 -5.48
C MET A 516 -4.02 -10.80 -6.00
N MET A 517 -2.87 -10.80 -6.69
CA MET A 517 -2.30 -9.59 -7.29
C MET A 517 -2.99 -9.18 -8.60
N SER A 518 -3.67 -10.10 -9.29
CA SER A 518 -4.27 -9.82 -10.60
C SER A 518 -5.31 -8.69 -10.59
N TRP A 519 -5.99 -8.42 -9.48
CA TRP A 519 -6.88 -7.26 -9.36
C TRP A 519 -6.15 -5.93 -9.62
N PHE A 520 -4.95 -5.79 -9.04
CA PHE A 520 -4.06 -4.63 -9.26
C PHE A 520 -3.27 -4.75 -10.57
N GLY A 521 -3.04 -5.96 -11.07
CA GLY A 521 -2.40 -6.21 -12.35
C GLY A 521 -3.26 -5.94 -13.59
N LEU A 522 -4.60 -5.90 -13.46
CA LEU A 522 -5.55 -5.83 -14.59
C LEU A 522 -6.36 -4.54 -14.68
N LYS A 523 -6.37 -3.73 -13.62
CA LYS A 523 -7.17 -2.51 -13.50
C LYS A 523 -6.29 -1.27 -13.51
N GLU A 524 -6.89 -0.14 -13.89
CA GLU A 524 -6.29 1.19 -13.77
C GLU A 524 -7.24 2.13 -13.04
N TRP A 525 -6.66 3.15 -12.42
CA TRP A 525 -7.34 4.12 -11.57
C TRP A 525 -6.91 5.53 -11.95
N MET A 526 -7.85 6.47 -11.83
CA MET A 526 -7.59 7.90 -12.00
C MET A 526 -7.59 8.57 -10.63
N PHE A 527 -6.43 9.05 -10.19
CA PHE A 527 -6.27 9.72 -8.90
C PHE A 527 -6.23 11.23 -9.09
N SER A 528 -7.01 11.97 -8.32
CA SER A 528 -6.67 13.38 -8.02
C SER A 528 -5.46 13.39 -7.09
N ASN A 529 -4.51 14.30 -7.31
CA ASN A 529 -3.24 14.41 -6.59
C ASN A 529 -2.84 15.88 -6.37
N GLN A 530 -3.84 16.74 -6.19
CA GLN A 530 -3.69 18.19 -6.09
C GLN A 530 -2.96 18.58 -4.80
N ASN A 531 -3.30 17.98 -3.65
CA ASN A 531 -2.68 18.32 -2.37
C ASN A 531 -1.18 18.00 -2.35
N ILE A 532 -0.74 16.91 -3.00
CA ILE A 532 0.70 16.61 -3.11
C ILE A 532 1.41 17.49 -4.17
N ALA A 533 0.72 17.88 -5.25
CA ALA A 533 1.28 18.80 -6.24
C ALA A 533 1.46 20.21 -5.67
N GLU A 534 0.51 20.69 -4.87
CA GLU A 534 0.61 21.95 -4.10
C GLU A 534 1.75 21.89 -3.09
N LEU A 535 1.90 20.78 -2.37
CA LEU A 535 2.98 20.60 -1.40
C LEU A 535 4.37 20.63 -2.07
N ASP A 536 4.53 20.02 -3.25
CA ASP A 536 5.76 20.14 -4.04
C ASP A 536 6.00 21.57 -4.55
N ALA A 537 4.95 22.31 -4.89
CA ALA A 537 5.08 23.72 -5.29
C ALA A 537 5.48 24.63 -4.12
N LEU A 538 5.04 24.34 -2.89
CA LEU A 538 5.32 25.13 -1.69
C LEU A 538 6.73 24.95 -1.11
N MET A 539 7.38 23.80 -1.33
CA MET A 539 8.75 23.56 -0.84
C MET A 539 9.79 24.46 -1.54
N THR A 540 10.76 24.95 -0.77
CA THR A 540 11.91 25.68 -1.32
C THR A 540 12.89 24.75 -2.04
N ASP A 541 13.80 25.31 -2.86
CA ASP A 541 14.84 24.53 -3.53
C ASP A 541 15.87 23.91 -2.56
N GLU A 542 16.02 24.48 -1.36
CA GLU A 542 16.84 23.90 -0.29
C GLU A 542 16.15 22.68 0.31
N GLU A 543 14.85 22.77 0.58
CA GLU A 543 14.05 21.64 1.07
C GLU A 543 13.93 20.53 0.02
N LYS A 544 13.72 20.86 -1.26
CA LYS A 544 13.67 19.89 -2.36
C LYS A 544 14.95 19.07 -2.55
N LYS A 545 16.11 19.54 -2.08
CA LYS A 545 17.36 18.76 -2.06
C LYS A 545 17.34 17.68 -0.97
N VAL A 546 16.66 17.95 0.15
CA VAL A 546 16.58 17.04 1.30
C VAL A 546 15.35 16.13 1.21
N LEU A 547 14.20 16.67 0.81
CA LEU A 547 12.88 16.06 0.80
C LEU A 547 12.35 15.83 -0.62
N GLN A 548 13.21 15.48 -1.57
CA GLN A 548 12.76 15.15 -2.92
C GLN A 548 11.73 13.99 -2.90
N PHE A 549 10.49 14.29 -3.27
CA PHE A 549 9.41 13.30 -3.39
C PHE A 549 8.63 13.38 -4.70
N ASN A 550 8.93 14.34 -5.59
CA ASN A 550 8.29 14.44 -6.90
C ASN A 550 8.79 13.29 -7.79
N THR A 551 7.95 12.27 -7.99
CA THR A 551 8.35 11.03 -8.68
C THR A 551 8.70 11.25 -10.16
N ASN A 552 8.39 12.43 -10.73
CA ASN A 552 8.84 12.81 -12.07
C ASN A 552 10.35 13.03 -12.18
N THR A 553 11.05 13.17 -11.05
CA THR A 553 12.52 13.29 -10.98
C THR A 553 13.23 11.92 -10.96
N ILE A 554 12.50 10.81 -10.83
CA ILE A 554 13.09 9.47 -10.75
C ILE A 554 13.61 9.01 -12.11
N ASN A 555 14.92 8.76 -12.19
CA ASN A 555 15.52 8.03 -13.28
C ASN A 555 15.32 6.52 -13.04
N TRP A 556 14.25 5.96 -13.61
CA TRP A 556 13.95 4.53 -13.43
C TRP A 556 15.07 3.60 -13.94
N HIS A 557 15.84 4.00 -14.95
CA HIS A 557 16.99 3.20 -15.40
C HIS A 557 18.12 3.13 -14.36
N GLU A 558 18.32 4.21 -13.59
CA GLU A 558 19.26 4.25 -12.47
C GLU A 558 18.73 3.41 -11.30
N TYR A 559 17.47 3.61 -10.92
CA TYR A 559 16.78 2.85 -9.87
C TYR A 559 16.88 1.33 -10.05
N PHE A 560 16.56 0.81 -11.24
CA PHE A 560 16.56 -0.65 -11.45
C PHE A 560 17.95 -1.30 -11.50
N ARG A 561 19.06 -0.52 -11.57
CA ARG A 561 20.43 -1.07 -11.42
C ARG A 561 20.71 -1.57 -10.01
N SER A 562 20.15 -0.90 -8.99
CA SER A 562 20.32 -1.29 -7.58
C SER A 562 19.19 -2.18 -7.08
N TYR A 563 17.98 -2.11 -7.65
CA TYR A 563 16.78 -2.81 -7.17
C TYR A 563 16.97 -4.32 -6.84
N LEU A 564 17.32 -5.16 -7.82
CA LEU A 564 17.45 -6.61 -7.60
C LEU A 564 18.72 -6.98 -6.83
N SER A 565 19.82 -6.24 -7.03
CA SER A 565 21.06 -6.39 -6.26
C SER A 565 20.86 -6.03 -4.79
N GLY A 566 19.99 -5.06 -4.50
CA GLY A 566 19.58 -4.64 -3.16
C GLY A 566 18.69 -5.68 -2.48
N ILE A 567 17.71 -6.27 -3.19
CA ILE A 567 16.98 -7.44 -2.71
C ILE A 567 17.95 -8.60 -2.39
N ARG A 568 18.94 -8.86 -3.26
CA ARG A 568 19.98 -9.87 -3.04
C ARG A 568 20.77 -9.58 -1.76
N LYS A 569 21.27 -8.35 -1.61
CA LYS A 569 22.16 -7.94 -0.50
C LYS A 569 21.45 -7.78 0.84
N TYR A 570 20.29 -7.12 0.88
CA TYR A 570 19.64 -6.70 2.13
C TYR A 570 18.53 -7.65 2.59
N PHE A 571 17.72 -8.20 1.67
CA PHE A 571 16.68 -9.17 2.03
C PHE A 571 17.23 -10.60 2.16
N PHE A 572 17.92 -11.12 1.13
CA PHE A 572 18.50 -12.47 1.20
C PHE A 572 19.80 -12.57 2.02
N LYS A 573 20.44 -11.43 2.32
CA LYS A 573 21.74 -11.35 3.03
C LYS A 573 22.85 -12.14 2.32
N ASP A 574 22.76 -12.25 0.99
CA ASP A 574 23.75 -12.93 0.15
C ASP A 574 25.09 -12.16 0.17
N THR A 575 26.15 -12.79 0.68
CA THR A 575 27.52 -12.26 0.63
C THR A 575 28.05 -12.16 -0.81
N GLU A 576 29.08 -11.34 -1.04
CA GLU A 576 29.63 -11.10 -2.39
C GLU A 576 30.54 -12.24 -2.88
N ASN A 577 31.10 -13.03 -1.96
CA ASN A 577 32.17 -14.02 -2.19
C ASN A 577 31.88 -15.06 -3.29
N ASP A 578 30.62 -15.34 -3.60
CA ASP A 578 30.20 -16.29 -4.65
C ASP A 578 29.57 -15.63 -5.90
N LEU A 579 29.68 -14.31 -6.09
CA LEU A 579 29.04 -13.63 -7.22
C LEU A 579 29.60 -14.08 -8.59
N SER A 580 30.90 -14.36 -8.68
CA SER A 580 31.54 -14.89 -9.89
C SER A 580 31.04 -16.28 -10.26
N LYS A 581 30.91 -17.19 -9.27
CA LYS A 581 30.36 -18.54 -9.44
C LYS A 581 28.89 -18.48 -9.89
N ARG A 582 28.07 -17.65 -9.24
CA ARG A 582 26.65 -17.41 -9.62
C ARG A 582 26.52 -16.86 -11.04
N LYS A 583 27.34 -15.88 -11.44
CA LYS A 583 27.39 -15.35 -12.82
C LYS A 583 27.74 -16.45 -13.83
N THR A 584 28.70 -17.34 -13.53
CA THR A 584 29.08 -18.46 -14.39
C THR A 584 27.97 -19.51 -14.51
N PHE A 585 27.36 -19.90 -13.39
CA PHE A 585 26.21 -20.82 -13.36
C PHE A 585 25.03 -20.28 -14.18
N TYR A 586 24.66 -19.01 -13.95
CA TYR A 586 23.57 -18.35 -14.67
C TYR A 586 23.83 -18.25 -16.17
N ARG A 587 25.07 -17.92 -16.60
CA ARG A 587 25.45 -17.90 -18.03
C ARG A 587 25.29 -19.28 -18.69
N ARG A 588 25.73 -20.35 -18.01
CA ARG A 588 25.57 -21.74 -18.49
C ARG A 588 24.09 -22.11 -18.65
N TRP A 589 23.26 -21.83 -17.63
CA TRP A 589 21.82 -22.09 -17.69
C TRP A 589 21.08 -21.23 -18.71
N LEU A 590 21.47 -19.97 -18.87
CA LEU A 590 20.92 -19.09 -19.91
C LEU A 590 21.26 -19.60 -21.32
N PHE A 591 22.49 -20.09 -21.54
CA PHE A 591 22.87 -20.72 -22.81
C PHE A 591 22.05 -21.99 -23.07
N ILE A 592 21.96 -22.91 -22.10
CA ILE A 592 21.14 -24.13 -22.22
C ILE A 592 19.66 -23.78 -22.47
N HIS A 593 19.11 -22.81 -21.73
CA HIS A 593 17.73 -22.37 -21.90
C HIS A 593 17.48 -21.80 -23.30
N ASN A 594 18.39 -20.95 -23.79
CA ASN A 594 18.29 -20.38 -25.13
C ASN A 594 18.39 -21.47 -26.20
N LEU A 595 19.36 -22.39 -26.09
CA LEU A 595 19.54 -23.52 -27.02
C LEU A 595 18.31 -24.42 -27.09
N LEU A 596 17.76 -24.81 -25.92
CA LEU A 596 16.53 -25.60 -25.84
C LEU A 596 15.34 -24.84 -26.44
N LYS A 597 15.23 -23.53 -26.17
CA LYS A 597 14.15 -22.68 -26.68
C LYS A 597 14.23 -22.50 -28.20
N THR A 598 15.43 -22.26 -28.75
CA THR A 598 15.63 -22.13 -30.21
C THR A 598 15.42 -23.47 -30.92
N SER A 599 15.94 -24.57 -30.36
CA SER A 599 15.72 -25.91 -30.92
C SER A 599 14.24 -26.28 -30.91
N PHE A 600 13.52 -26.09 -29.80
CA PHE A 600 12.08 -26.32 -29.73
C PHE A 600 11.31 -25.42 -30.72
N GLY A 601 11.65 -24.14 -30.81
CA GLY A 601 11.02 -23.20 -31.75
C GLY A 601 11.22 -23.60 -33.22
N VAL A 602 12.44 -23.95 -33.62
CA VAL A 602 12.74 -24.43 -34.97
C VAL A 602 12.00 -25.74 -35.27
N THR A 603 12.02 -26.71 -34.34
CA THR A 603 11.28 -27.97 -34.51
C THR A 603 9.78 -27.73 -34.64
N LEU A 604 9.19 -26.85 -33.84
CA LEU A 604 7.77 -26.49 -33.93
C LEU A 604 7.43 -25.84 -35.28
N ILE A 605 8.25 -24.89 -35.74
CA ILE A 605 8.09 -24.26 -37.07
C ILE A 605 8.17 -25.32 -38.18
N MET A 606 9.15 -26.22 -38.13
CA MET A 606 9.30 -27.30 -39.12
C MET A 606 8.11 -28.27 -39.10
N CYS A 607 7.54 -28.58 -37.93
CA CYS A 607 6.32 -29.38 -37.82
C CYS A 607 5.09 -28.65 -38.39
N LEU A 608 4.92 -27.36 -38.08
CA LEU A 608 3.82 -26.54 -38.63
C LEU A 608 3.93 -26.40 -40.15
N LEU A 609 5.13 -26.16 -40.69
CA LEU A 609 5.37 -26.14 -42.14
C LEU A 609 5.04 -27.50 -42.78
N ARG A 610 5.46 -28.62 -42.18
CA ARG A 610 5.10 -29.97 -42.67
C ARG A 610 3.59 -30.21 -42.66
N ILE A 611 2.87 -29.73 -41.64
CA ILE A 611 1.40 -29.82 -41.58
C ILE A 611 0.78 -28.94 -42.67
N TYR A 612 1.24 -27.70 -42.82
CA TYR A 612 0.79 -26.78 -43.86
C TYR A 612 0.98 -27.36 -45.27
N TYR A 613 2.17 -27.89 -45.60
CA TYR A 613 2.41 -28.55 -46.89
C TYR A 613 1.56 -29.81 -47.09
N LYS A 614 1.24 -30.57 -46.03
CA LYS A 614 0.31 -31.72 -46.13
C LYS A 614 -1.11 -31.24 -46.42
N LEU A 615 -1.61 -30.22 -45.72
CA LEU A 615 -2.93 -29.62 -45.98
C LEU A 615 -3.00 -29.02 -47.39
N PHE A 616 -1.99 -28.28 -47.83
CA PHE A 616 -1.94 -27.68 -49.16
C PHE A 616 -1.85 -28.73 -50.28
N LYS A 617 -1.25 -29.91 -50.04
CA LYS A 617 -1.31 -31.05 -50.97
C LYS A 617 -2.69 -31.74 -51.02
N ILE A 618 -3.56 -31.50 -50.04
CA ILE A 618 -4.92 -32.06 -49.98
C ILE A 618 -5.93 -31.12 -50.64
N ILE A 619 -5.74 -29.79 -50.55
CA ILE A 619 -6.66 -28.79 -51.13
C ILE A 619 -6.99 -29.05 -52.63
N PRO A 620 -6.03 -29.31 -53.53
CA PRO A 620 -6.33 -29.63 -54.94
C PRO A 620 -7.10 -30.94 -55.17
N LYS A 621 -7.21 -31.80 -54.14
CA LYS A 621 -7.99 -33.06 -54.19
C LYS A 621 -9.41 -32.93 -53.60
N ILE A 622 -9.79 -31.73 -53.16
CA ILE A 622 -11.14 -31.40 -52.67
C ILE A 622 -11.89 -30.52 -53.69
N THR A 623 -11.19 -29.99 -54.71
CA THR A 623 -11.75 -29.19 -55.81
C THR A 623 -11.85 -29.96 -57.14
N LEU A 624 -11.80 -31.29 -57.07
CA LEU A 624 -12.11 -32.28 -58.11
C LEU A 624 -13.07 -33.31 -57.50
#